data_AF-A0A2E8UEK3-F1
#
_entry.id   AF-A0A2E8UEK3-F1
#
_cell.length_a   1.000
_cell.length_b   1.000
_cell.length_c   1.000
_cell.angle_alpha   90.00
_cell.angle_beta   90.00
_cell.angle_gamma   90.00
#
_symmetry.space_group_name_H-M   'P 1'
#
loop_
_entity.id
_entity.type
_entity.pdbx_description
1 polymer ?
#
loop_
_entity_poly.entity_id
_entity_poly.type
_entity_poly.pdbx_seq_one_letter_code
_entity_poly.pdbx_strand_id
1 'polypeptide(L)'
;MPVYAYRCLDCGLIVDVRHGFDETYGADCEGCGGVVRKYFGHVQFAPSATPSRGNIDWGVTKRNEKNKEADMAAYKRLRSEGLQPPSINGSSQLEKHAGASHEVQAGQVLTKKDRKRKEAALNDVLGST
;
A
#
# COMPACT_ATOMS: atom_id res chain seq x y z
N MET A 1 18.22 19.06 30.51
CA MET A 1 16.78 18.79 30.43
C MET A 1 16.19 19.69 29.34
N PRO A 2 15.50 19.14 28.33
CA PRO A 2 14.97 19.92 27.20
C PRO A 2 13.87 20.89 27.66
N VAL A 3 13.65 21.94 26.87
CA VAL A 3 12.50 22.85 27.01
C VAL A 3 11.45 22.43 25.99
N TYR A 4 10.21 22.29 26.43
CA TYR A 4 9.07 22.05 25.55
C TYR A 4 8.10 23.22 25.64
N ALA A 5 7.64 23.68 24.49
CA ALA A 5 6.58 24.67 24.40
C ALA A 5 5.22 23.99 24.59
N TYR A 6 4.37 24.58 25.41
CA TYR A 6 2.98 24.20 25.59
C TYR A 6 2.08 25.38 25.25
N ARG A 7 0.93 25.12 24.62
CA ARG A 7 -0.04 26.13 24.23
C ARG A 7 -1.40 25.83 24.84
N CYS A 8 -2.02 26.84 25.45
CA CYS A 8 -3.41 26.76 25.89
C CYS A 8 -4.35 26.71 24.68
N LEU A 9 -5.35 25.82 24.72
CA LEU A 9 -6.34 25.69 23.65
C LEU A 9 -7.34 26.85 23.61
N ASP A 10 -7.62 27.47 24.76
CA ASP A 10 -8.67 28.49 24.88
C ASP A 10 -8.14 29.91 24.61
N CYS A 11 -7.08 30.33 25.30
CA CYS A 11 -6.53 31.69 25.19
C CYS A 11 -5.29 31.78 24.27
N GLY A 12 -4.69 30.64 23.89
CA GLY A 12 -3.52 30.61 23.03
C GLY A 12 -2.19 31.01 23.68
N LEU A 13 -2.15 31.25 24.99
CA LEU A 13 -0.92 31.53 25.74
C LEU A 13 0.08 30.37 25.57
N ILE A 14 1.34 30.71 25.31
CA ILE A 14 2.44 29.76 25.16
C ILE A 14 3.31 29.82 26.41
N VAL A 15 3.59 28.66 27.00
CA VAL A 15 4.41 28.49 28.18
C VAL A 15 5.54 27.53 27.86
N ASP A 16 6.77 27.91 28.22
CA ASP A 16 7.97 27.09 28.02
C ASP A 16 8.31 26.35 29.32
N VAL A 17 8.28 25.02 29.27
CA VAL A 17 8.47 24.16 30.45
C VAL A 17 9.70 23.27 30.25
N ARG A 18 10.58 23.23 31.25
CA ARG A 18 11.74 22.32 31.28
C ARG A 18 11.37 21.06 32.03
N HIS A 19 11.34 19.91 31.36
CA HIS A 19 11.09 18.60 31.98
C HIS A 19 11.64 17.45 31.12
N GLY A 20 11.69 16.25 31.70
CA GLY A 20 12.11 15.02 31.00
C GLY A 20 11.13 14.59 29.91
N PHE A 21 11.55 13.73 28.97
CA PHE A 21 10.69 13.27 27.87
C PHE A 21 9.46 12.49 28.36
N ASP A 22 9.64 11.67 29.40
CA ASP A 22 8.58 10.84 29.99
C ASP A 22 7.74 11.58 31.05
N GLU A 23 8.08 12.83 31.35
CA GLU A 23 7.33 13.68 32.27
C GLU A 23 6.26 14.46 31.52
N THR A 24 5.10 14.70 32.14
CA THR A 24 4.01 15.48 31.55
C THR A 24 3.79 16.78 32.31
N TYR A 25 3.49 17.86 31.59
CA TYR A 25 3.06 19.12 32.19
C TYR A 25 1.54 19.11 32.38
N GLY A 26 1.09 18.96 33.62
CA GLY A 26 -0.32 18.85 33.98
C GLY A 26 -0.94 20.09 34.63
N ALA A 27 -0.29 21.25 34.57
CA ALA A 27 -0.82 22.48 35.14
C ALA A 27 -1.80 23.19 34.20
N ASP A 28 -2.77 23.87 34.80
CA ASP A 28 -3.75 24.68 34.10
C ASP A 28 -3.13 25.98 33.56
N CYS A 29 -3.79 26.59 32.58
CA CYS A 29 -3.31 27.85 32.02
C CYS A 29 -3.39 29.01 33.03
N GLU A 30 -2.27 29.71 33.25
CA GLU A 30 -2.21 30.87 34.17
C GLU A 30 -3.16 32.01 33.79
N GLY A 31 -3.53 32.14 32.52
CA GLY A 31 -4.40 33.23 32.05
C GLY A 31 -5.90 32.93 32.15
N CYS A 32 -6.32 31.69 31.93
CA CYS A 32 -7.75 31.34 31.80
C CYS A 32 -8.18 30.05 32.50
N GLY A 33 -7.27 29.35 33.17
CA GLY A 33 -7.54 28.04 33.78
C GLY A 33 -7.83 26.92 32.77
N GLY A 34 -7.64 27.17 31.47
CA GLY A 34 -7.92 26.24 30.39
C GLY A 34 -6.87 25.15 30.22
N VAL A 35 -7.18 24.17 29.37
CA VAL A 35 -6.31 23.00 29.14
C VAL A 35 -5.11 23.38 28.27
N VAL A 36 -3.93 22.98 28.76
CA VAL A 36 -2.64 23.23 28.11
C VAL A 36 -2.13 21.96 27.43
N ARG A 37 -1.66 22.06 26.18
CA ARG A 37 -1.11 20.92 25.42
C ARG A 37 0.23 21.24 24.80
N LYS A 38 1.07 20.23 24.63
CA LYS A 38 2.38 20.37 24.00
C LYS A 38 2.23 20.89 22.57
N TYR A 39 2.94 21.96 22.26
CA TYR A 39 2.88 22.65 20.99
C TYR A 39 4.08 22.25 20.13
N PHE A 40 3.80 21.65 18.97
CA PHE A 40 4.82 21.16 18.04
C PHE A 40 5.04 22.11 16.85
N GLY A 41 4.45 23.31 16.87
CA GLY A 41 4.53 24.25 15.76
C GLY A 41 3.67 23.85 14.56
N HIS A 42 3.97 24.46 13.41
CA HIS A 42 3.34 24.12 12.14
C HIS A 42 3.99 22.86 11.55
N VAL A 43 3.27 21.74 11.57
CA VAL A 43 3.69 20.52 10.87
C VAL A 43 3.33 20.63 9.40
N GLN A 44 4.33 20.56 8.52
CA GLN A 44 4.14 20.52 7.07
C GLN A 44 4.08 19.06 6.62
N PHE A 45 3.06 18.72 5.82
CA PHE A 45 2.94 17.41 5.17
C PHE A 45 3.28 17.54 3.69
N ALA A 46 4.05 16.60 3.16
CA ALA A 46 4.30 16.53 1.73
C ALA A 46 2.98 16.29 0.97
N PRO A 47 2.75 16.92 -0.20
CA PRO A 47 1.53 16.70 -1.00
C PRO A 47 1.30 15.22 -1.34
N SER A 48 2.38 14.43 -1.50
CA SER A 48 2.34 12.99 -1.74
C SER A 48 1.79 12.17 -0.57
N ALA A 49 1.91 12.68 0.67
CA ALA A 49 1.37 12.06 1.87
C ALA A 49 -0.13 12.38 2.08
N THR A 50 -0.69 13.30 1.28
CA THR A 50 -2.10 13.70 1.34
C THR A 50 -2.80 13.33 0.03
N PRO A 51 -3.17 12.06 -0.17
CA PRO A 51 -3.76 11.62 -1.43
C PRO A 51 -4.99 12.46 -1.78
N SER A 52 -5.87 12.73 -0.80
CA SER A 52 -7.08 13.53 -0.97
C SER A 52 -6.88 15.00 -1.36
N ARG A 53 -5.66 15.54 -1.28
CA ARG A 53 -5.34 16.93 -1.65
C ARG A 53 -4.61 17.07 -2.99
N GLY A 54 -4.27 15.95 -3.63
CA GLY A 54 -3.71 15.93 -4.99
C GLY A 54 -4.79 15.96 -6.06
N ASN A 55 -4.41 16.25 -7.31
CA ASN A 55 -5.28 16.08 -8.47
C ASN A 55 -5.44 14.58 -8.78
N ILE A 56 -6.32 13.89 -8.03
CA ILE A 56 -6.60 12.47 -8.24
C ILE A 56 -7.60 12.32 -9.39
N ASP A 57 -7.24 11.50 -10.37
CA ASP A 57 -8.20 10.98 -11.34
C ASP A 57 -9.06 9.87 -10.69
N TRP A 58 -10.27 10.24 -10.27
CA TRP A 58 -11.26 9.33 -9.70
C TRP A 58 -11.70 8.21 -10.67
N GLY A 59 -11.62 8.46 -11.97
CA GLY A 59 -11.95 7.45 -12.99
C GLY A 59 -10.89 6.35 -13.06
N VAL A 60 -9.61 6.73 -13.04
CA VAL A 60 -8.50 5.78 -13.03
C VAL A 60 -8.45 4.98 -11.73
N THR A 61 -8.63 5.63 -10.59
CA THR A 61 -8.62 4.94 -9.28
C THR A 61 -9.75 3.90 -9.18
N LYS A 62 -10.98 4.26 -9.54
CA LYS A 62 -12.12 3.34 -9.55
C LYS A 62 -11.91 2.16 -10.51
N ARG A 63 -11.30 2.40 -11.67
CA ARG A 63 -10.94 1.32 -12.61
C ARG A 63 -9.88 0.39 -12.02
N ASN A 64 -8.87 0.95 -11.37
CA ASN A 64 -7.81 0.18 -10.72
C ASN A 64 -8.36 -0.67 -9.56
N GLU A 65 -9.30 -0.16 -8.78
CA GLU A 65 -9.98 -0.95 -7.73
C GLU A 65 -10.76 -2.13 -8.33
N LYS A 66 -11.55 -1.89 -9.37
CA LYS A 66 -12.28 -2.96 -10.07
C LYS A 66 -11.34 -4.02 -10.65
N ASN A 67 -10.21 -3.60 -11.22
CA ASN A 67 -9.20 -4.52 -11.75
C ASN A 67 -8.58 -5.36 -10.63
N LYS A 68 -8.23 -4.74 -9.50
CA LYS A 68 -7.69 -5.44 -8.32
C LYS A 68 -8.68 -6.45 -7.74
N GLU A 69 -9.97 -6.12 -7.72
CA GLU A 69 -11.01 -7.04 -7.26
C GLU A 69 -11.11 -8.28 -8.16
N ALA A 70 -11.11 -8.08 -9.49
CA ALA A 70 -11.09 -9.17 -10.46
C ALA A 70 -9.81 -10.03 -10.35
N ASP A 71 -8.65 -9.38 -10.18
CA ASP A 71 -7.36 -10.03 -9.99
C ASP A 71 -7.32 -10.85 -8.68
N MET A 72 -7.87 -10.34 -7.58
CA MET A 72 -7.99 -11.06 -6.31
C MET A 72 -8.87 -12.31 -6.45
N ALA A 73 -10.00 -12.20 -7.16
CA ALA A 73 -10.88 -13.33 -7.39
C ALA A 73 -10.23 -14.41 -8.28
N ALA A 74 -9.49 -14.01 -9.32
CA ALA A 74 -8.71 -14.91 -10.17
C ALA A 74 -7.58 -15.59 -9.39
N TYR A 75 -6.81 -14.83 -8.62
CA TYR A 75 -5.70 -15.35 -7.82
C TYR A 75 -6.16 -16.44 -6.83
N LYS A 76 -7.28 -16.21 -6.15
CA LYS A 76 -7.87 -17.20 -5.22
C LYS A 76 -8.27 -18.50 -5.93
N ARG A 77 -8.86 -18.41 -7.13
CA ARG A 77 -9.27 -19.59 -7.91
C ARG A 77 -8.05 -20.38 -8.40
N LEU A 78 -7.07 -19.72 -9.00
CA LEU A 78 -5.82 -20.36 -9.43
C LEU A 78 -5.12 -21.06 -8.26
N ARG A 79 -5.09 -20.42 -7.09
CA ARG A 79 -4.49 -21.01 -5.88
C ARG A 79 -5.27 -22.22 -5.37
N SER A 80 -6.60 -22.23 -5.47
CA SER A 80 -7.40 -23.41 -5.13
C SER A 80 -7.18 -24.58 -6.09
N GLU A 81 -6.80 -24.30 -7.34
CA GLU A 81 -6.45 -25.31 -8.36
C GLU A 81 -4.98 -25.80 -8.22
N GLY A 82 -4.23 -25.28 -7.24
CA GLY A 82 -2.82 -25.64 -7.03
C GLY A 82 -1.83 -24.86 -7.90
N LEU A 83 -2.29 -23.88 -8.67
CA LEU A 83 -1.44 -22.98 -9.44
C LEU A 83 -1.11 -21.75 -8.60
N GLN A 84 0.17 -21.41 -8.47
CA GLN A 84 0.63 -20.26 -7.69
C GLN A 84 1.15 -19.16 -8.61
N PRO A 85 0.33 -18.13 -8.93
CA PRO A 85 0.83 -16.94 -9.61
C PRO A 85 1.84 -16.19 -8.73
N PRO A 86 2.83 -15.52 -9.32
CA PRO A 86 3.86 -14.79 -8.58
C PRO A 86 3.33 -13.53 -7.88
N SER A 87 2.26 -12.93 -8.42
CA SER A 87 1.60 -11.78 -7.82
C SER A 87 0.10 -11.80 -8.08
N ILE A 88 -0.65 -11.08 -7.26
CA ILE A 88 -2.10 -10.95 -7.39
C ILE A 88 -2.41 -10.10 -8.63
N ASN A 89 -1.71 -8.98 -8.81
CA ASN A 89 -1.94 -8.08 -9.93
C ASN A 89 -1.72 -8.81 -11.27
N GLY A 90 -2.67 -8.67 -12.19
CA GLY A 90 -2.65 -9.34 -13.48
C GLY A 90 -3.07 -10.82 -13.45
N SER A 91 -3.46 -11.37 -12.29
CA SER A 91 -3.94 -12.75 -12.20
C SER A 91 -5.18 -13.00 -13.04
N SER A 92 -6.05 -12.01 -13.22
CA SER A 92 -7.22 -12.13 -14.09
C SER A 92 -6.86 -12.23 -15.56
N GLN A 93 -5.74 -11.64 -15.98
CA GLN A 93 -5.23 -11.77 -17.34
C GLN A 93 -4.54 -13.12 -17.53
N LEU A 94 -3.76 -13.56 -16.54
CA LEU A 94 -3.13 -14.88 -16.55
C LEU A 94 -4.18 -15.99 -16.65
N GLU A 95 -5.25 -15.93 -15.86
CA GLU A 95 -6.34 -16.92 -15.93
C GLU A 95 -7.00 -16.99 -17.32
N LYS A 96 -7.18 -15.85 -17.99
CA LYS A 96 -7.86 -15.78 -19.30
C LYS A 96 -6.98 -16.21 -20.48
N HIS A 97 -5.67 -16.00 -20.38
CA HIS A 97 -4.77 -16.10 -21.52
C HIS A 97 -3.71 -17.20 -21.39
N ALA A 98 -3.44 -17.67 -20.17
CA ALA A 98 -2.51 -18.77 -19.96
C ALA A 98 -3.09 -20.06 -20.57
N GLY A 99 -2.32 -20.68 -21.45
CA GLY A 99 -2.67 -21.96 -22.06
C GLY A 99 -2.16 -23.17 -21.27
N ALA A 100 -1.24 -22.96 -20.34
CA ALA A 100 -0.60 -24.03 -19.57
C ALA A 100 -0.31 -23.61 -18.12
N SER A 101 -0.27 -24.59 -17.21
CA SER A 101 -0.01 -24.38 -15.77
C SER A 101 1.30 -23.63 -15.49
N HIS A 102 2.34 -23.90 -16.27
CA HIS A 102 3.65 -23.25 -16.13
C HIS A 102 3.62 -21.77 -16.53
N GLU A 103 2.72 -21.34 -17.43
CA GLU A 103 2.56 -19.92 -17.80
C GLU A 103 1.99 -19.11 -16.63
N VAL A 104 1.06 -19.73 -15.87
CA VAL A 104 0.47 -19.14 -14.66
C VAL A 104 1.51 -19.00 -13.55
N GLN A 105 2.30 -20.05 -13.31
CA GLN A 105 3.34 -20.04 -12.28
C GLN A 105 4.50 -19.08 -12.60
N ALA A 106 4.89 -19.00 -13.88
CA ALA A 106 5.91 -18.05 -14.33
C ALA A 106 5.39 -16.60 -14.40
N GLY A 107 4.06 -16.39 -14.34
CA GLY A 107 3.44 -15.08 -14.47
C GLY A 107 3.61 -14.44 -15.85
N GLN A 108 3.83 -15.25 -16.89
CA GLN A 108 4.07 -14.77 -18.26
C GLN A 108 3.20 -15.56 -19.25
N VAL A 109 2.41 -14.84 -20.03
CA VAL A 109 1.66 -15.40 -21.15
C VAL A 109 2.58 -15.50 -22.36
N LEU A 110 2.85 -16.72 -22.82
CA LEU A 110 3.70 -16.96 -23.98
C LEU A 110 2.94 -16.74 -25.28
N THR A 111 3.65 -16.31 -26.34
CA THR A 111 3.08 -16.27 -27.68
C THR A 111 2.89 -17.68 -28.23
N LYS A 112 2.01 -17.86 -29.24
CA LYS A 112 1.77 -19.17 -29.87
C LYS A 112 3.06 -19.83 -30.39
N LYS A 113 3.99 -19.04 -30.94
CA LYS A 113 5.26 -19.52 -31.46
C LYS A 113 6.18 -20.01 -30.33
N ASP A 114 6.23 -19.27 -29.23
CA ASP A 114 7.06 -19.62 -28.08
C ASP A 114 6.51 -20.83 -27.32
N ARG A 115 5.18 -20.97 -27.27
CA ARG A 115 4.52 -22.15 -26.72
C ARG A 115 4.91 -23.42 -27.49
N LYS A 116 4.80 -23.41 -28.82
CA LYS A 116 5.21 -24.54 -29.67
C LYS A 116 6.70 -24.87 -29.51
N ARG A 117 7.56 -23.86 -29.36
CA ARG A 117 9.00 -24.07 -29.13
C ARG A 117 9.27 -24.71 -27.76
N LYS A 118 8.57 -24.28 -26.72
CA LYS A 118 8.68 -24.87 -25.39
C LYS A 118 8.12 -26.29 -25.34
N GLU A 119 6.99 -26.55 -25.99
CA GLU A 119 6.44 -27.90 -26.12
C GLU A 119 7.43 -28.84 -26.82
N ALA A 120 8.06 -28.39 -27.92
CA ALA A 120 9.09 -29.16 -28.60
C ALA A 120 10.31 -29.43 -27.70
N ALA A 121 10.78 -28.42 -26.95
CA ALA A 121 11.89 -28.59 -26.00
C ALA A 121 11.52 -29.49 -24.81
N LEU A 122 10.26 -29.45 -24.35
CA LEU A 122 9.79 -30.28 -23.25
C LEU A 122 9.68 -31.75 -23.68
N ASN A 123 9.25 -32.02 -24.91
CA ASN A 123 9.24 -33.36 -25.49
C ASN A 123 10.65 -33.92 -25.70
N ASP A 124 11.61 -33.08 -26.09
CA ASP A 124 13.02 -33.45 -26.25
C ASP A 124 13.67 -33.84 -24.90
N VAL A 125 13.39 -33.08 -23.84
CA VAL A 125 13.90 -33.33 -22.48
C VAL A 125 13.24 -34.54 -21.82
N LEU A 126 11.94 -34.77 -22.04
CA LEU A 126 11.20 -35.89 -21.46
C LEU A 126 11.37 -37.21 -22.22
N GLY A 127 12.10 -37.21 -23.34
CA GLY A 127 12.53 -38.43 -24.02
C GLY A 127 11.40 -39.30 -24.58
N SER A 128 10.27 -38.70 -24.97
CA SER A 128 9.19 -39.42 -25.65
C SER A 128 9.24 -39.13 -27.15
N THR A 129 9.91 -40.02 -27.89
CA THR A 129 9.63 -40.26 -29.32
C THR A 129 8.28 -40.95 -29.48
#